data_AF-A0ABD7MZQ4-F1
#
_entry.id   AF-A0ABD7MZQ4-F1
#
_cell.length_a   1.000
_cell.length_b   1.000
_cell.length_c   1.000
_cell.angle_alpha   90.00
_cell.angle_beta   90.00
_cell.angle_gamma   90.00
#
_symmetry.space_group_name_H-M   'P 1'
#
loop_
_entity.id
_entity.type
_entity.pdbx_description
1 polymer ?
#
loop_
_entity_poly.entity_id
_entity_poly.type
_entity_poly.pdbx_seq_one_letter_code
_entity_poly.pdbx_strand_id
1 'polypeptide(L)'
;MKIRDISVSTCLALLLTGCVAKPPMATESEMKEAAAFAFNVDVSQVTISDAKQQDVKTNFVATIGNNRHRCYVTKAAEPKLYGLIPLGGSSTVSDAICAGANPTPASKTCDALSKKAGRC
;
A
#
# COMPACT_ATOMS: atom_id res chain seq x y z
N MET A 1 39.91 -14.67 48.73
CA MET A 1 39.74 -13.48 47.87
C MET A 1 40.27 -13.79 46.48
N LYS A 2 39.38 -14.14 45.52
CA LYS A 2 39.67 -14.14 44.07
C LYS A 2 38.35 -14.22 43.29
N ILE A 3 37.75 -13.05 43.03
CA ILE A 3 36.63 -12.86 42.12
C ILE A 3 37.14 -11.89 41.06
N ARG A 4 37.55 -12.46 39.93
CA ARG A 4 38.00 -11.83 38.68
C ARG A 4 37.66 -12.90 37.63
N ASP A 5 36.82 -12.75 36.62
CA ASP A 5 36.22 -11.59 35.98
C ASP A 5 34.89 -12.11 35.38
N ILE A 6 33.76 -11.73 35.98
CA ILE A 6 32.44 -11.90 35.36
C ILE A 6 32.01 -10.49 34.97
N SER A 7 32.49 -9.97 33.85
CA SER A 7 32.02 -8.69 33.37
C SER A 7 32.40 -8.46 31.92
N VAL A 8 31.41 -8.13 31.10
CA VAL A 8 31.57 -7.48 29.78
C VAL A 8 32.11 -8.36 28.65
N SER A 9 31.46 -9.48 28.33
CA SER A 9 31.67 -10.15 27.02
C SER A 9 30.39 -10.63 26.34
N THR A 10 29.22 -10.12 26.76
CA THR A 10 27.91 -10.58 26.24
C THR A 10 27.00 -9.44 25.77
N CYS A 11 27.52 -8.23 25.58
CA CYS A 11 26.75 -7.14 25.01
C CYS A 11 27.55 -6.48 23.89
N LEU A 12 26.86 -6.10 22.83
CA LEU A 12 27.32 -5.17 21.79
C LEU A 12 27.85 -5.73 20.46
N ALA A 13 27.33 -6.88 20.00
CA ALA A 13 27.41 -7.24 18.57
C ALA A 13 26.05 -7.59 17.93
N LEU A 14 24.94 -7.16 18.53
CA LEU A 14 23.65 -7.03 17.82
C LEU A 14 23.72 -5.76 16.97
N LEU A 15 24.58 -5.78 15.94
CA LEU A 15 24.58 -4.80 14.88
C LEU A 15 23.21 -4.89 14.20
N LEU A 16 22.41 -3.84 14.41
CA LEU A 16 21.13 -3.59 13.78
C LEU A 16 21.26 -3.60 12.26
N THR A 17 21.17 -4.76 11.62
CA THR A 17 20.64 -4.85 10.26
C THR A 17 19.12 -4.79 10.37
N GLY A 18 18.61 -3.59 10.65
CA GLY A 18 17.23 -3.28 10.39
C GLY A 18 17.02 -3.37 8.88
N CYS A 19 16.68 -4.56 8.37
CA CYS A 19 16.09 -4.68 7.06
C CYS A 19 14.81 -3.85 7.09
N VAL A 20 14.89 -2.61 6.61
CA VAL A 20 13.72 -1.78 6.36
C VAL A 20 12.89 -2.57 5.37
N ALA A 21 11.88 -3.27 5.85
CA ALA A 21 11.06 -4.14 5.04
C ALA A 21 10.46 -3.24 3.95
N LYS A 22 10.89 -3.45 2.71
CA LYS A 22 10.33 -2.76 1.55
C LYS A 22 8.81 -2.91 1.64
N PRO A 23 8.03 -1.81 1.53
CA PRO A 23 6.58 -1.89 1.63
C PRO A 23 6.07 -2.97 0.66
N PRO A 24 5.03 -3.73 1.04
CA PRO A 24 4.52 -4.79 0.17
C PRO A 24 4.00 -4.18 -1.13
N MET A 25 4.33 -4.82 -2.27
CA MET A 25 3.73 -4.47 -3.55
C MET A 25 2.21 -4.73 -3.48
N ALA A 26 1.41 -3.88 -4.12
CA ALA A 26 -0.02 -4.17 -4.30
C ALA A 26 -0.19 -5.47 -5.10
N THR A 27 -1.13 -6.31 -4.69
CA THR A 27 -1.46 -7.54 -5.40
C THR A 27 -2.22 -7.22 -6.68
N GLU A 28 -2.28 -8.17 -7.61
CA GLU A 28 -3.06 -7.98 -8.84
C GLU A 28 -4.54 -7.71 -8.56
N SER A 29 -5.13 -8.37 -7.57
CA SER A 29 -6.53 -8.14 -7.17
C SER A 29 -6.73 -6.72 -6.64
N GLU A 30 -5.84 -6.24 -5.77
CA GLU A 30 -5.88 -4.87 -5.24
C GLU A 30 -5.73 -3.83 -6.36
N MET A 31 -4.84 -4.07 -7.32
CA MET A 31 -4.67 -3.19 -8.49
C MET A 31 -5.90 -3.21 -9.41
N LYS A 32 -6.53 -4.37 -9.63
CA LYS A 32 -7.76 -4.48 -10.43
C LYS A 32 -8.93 -3.78 -9.77
N GLU A 33 -9.14 -3.99 -8.47
CA GLU A 33 -10.22 -3.34 -7.71
C GLU A 33 -10.05 -1.82 -7.73
N ALA A 34 -8.84 -1.32 -7.46
CA ALA A 34 -8.57 0.10 -7.45
C ALA A 34 -8.74 0.74 -8.85
N ALA A 35 -8.31 0.07 -9.91
CA ALA A 35 -8.52 0.54 -11.28
C ALA A 35 -9.99 0.45 -11.72
N ALA A 36 -10.69 -0.63 -11.39
CA ALA A 36 -12.11 -0.78 -11.66
C ALA A 36 -12.93 0.35 -11.02
N PHE A 37 -12.59 0.69 -9.76
CA PHE A 37 -13.15 1.83 -9.06
C PHE A 37 -12.84 3.16 -9.77
N ALA A 38 -11.59 3.40 -10.15
CA ALA A 38 -11.18 4.63 -10.83
C ALA A 38 -11.90 4.86 -12.17
N PHE A 39 -12.20 3.79 -12.90
CA PHE A 39 -12.88 3.85 -14.20
C PHE A 39 -14.39 3.57 -14.14
N ASN A 40 -14.94 3.29 -12.95
CA ASN A 40 -16.34 2.89 -12.75
C ASN A 40 -16.77 1.74 -13.68
N VAL A 41 -15.93 0.70 -13.74
CA VAL A 41 -16.15 -0.52 -14.53
C VAL A 41 -16.13 -1.75 -13.60
N ASP A 42 -16.54 -2.91 -14.11
CA ASP A 42 -16.41 -4.15 -13.36
C ASP A 42 -14.96 -4.65 -13.33
N VAL A 43 -14.57 -5.31 -12.24
CA VAL A 43 -13.21 -5.85 -12.02
C VAL A 43 -12.80 -6.83 -13.13
N SER A 44 -13.75 -7.60 -13.68
CA SER A 44 -13.50 -8.54 -14.78
C SER A 44 -13.13 -7.86 -16.10
N GLN A 45 -13.47 -6.59 -16.25
CA GLN A 45 -13.17 -5.80 -17.45
C GLN A 45 -11.77 -5.18 -17.42
N VAL A 46 -11.08 -5.27 -16.27
CA VAL A 46 -9.75 -4.69 -16.06
C VAL A 46 -8.68 -5.77 -16.15
N THR A 47 -7.75 -5.58 -17.09
CA THR A 47 -6.53 -6.37 -17.17
C THR A 47 -5.34 -5.55 -16.69
N ILE A 48 -4.49 -6.12 -15.84
CA ILE A 48 -3.30 -5.45 -15.32
C ILE A 48 -2.08 -5.97 -16.08
N SER A 49 -1.21 -5.07 -16.52
CA SER A 49 0.10 -5.39 -17.07
C SER A 49 1.17 -4.44 -16.53
N ASP A 50 2.44 -4.78 -16.75
CA ASP A 50 3.59 -3.92 -16.44
C ASP A 50 3.66 -3.41 -14.98
N ALA A 51 3.18 -4.21 -14.02
CA ALA A 51 3.21 -3.87 -12.61
C ALA A 51 4.66 -3.77 -12.09
N LYS A 52 5.03 -2.60 -11.60
CA LYS A 52 6.37 -2.28 -11.09
C LYS A 52 6.25 -1.44 -9.83
N GLN A 53 6.87 -1.93 -8.76
CA GLN A 53 6.98 -1.18 -7.52
C GLN A 53 8.18 -0.23 -7.54
N GLN A 54 7.90 1.05 -7.33
CA GLN A 54 8.86 2.13 -7.10
C GLN A 54 8.55 2.74 -5.72
N ASP A 55 9.41 2.42 -4.75
CA ASP A 55 9.22 2.80 -3.34
C ASP A 55 7.87 2.34 -2.77
N VAL A 56 7.04 3.28 -2.31
CA VAL A 56 5.69 3.04 -1.79
C VAL A 56 4.63 2.95 -2.89
N LYS A 57 4.99 3.24 -4.15
CA LYS A 57 4.08 3.26 -5.29
C LYS A 57 4.22 1.99 -6.11
N THR A 58 3.11 1.38 -6.46
CA THR A 58 3.04 0.33 -7.49
C THR A 58 2.46 0.97 -8.75
N ASN A 59 3.31 1.17 -9.76
CA ASN A 59 2.88 1.61 -11.09
C ASN A 59 2.45 0.40 -11.89
N PHE A 60 1.40 0.50 -12.68
CA PHE A 60 0.91 -0.57 -13.53
C PHE A 60 0.13 0.00 -14.72
N VAL A 61 -0.17 -0.83 -15.70
CA VAL A 61 -1.02 -0.49 -16.85
C VAL A 61 -2.34 -1.23 -16.69
N ALA A 62 -3.43 -0.48 -16.55
CA ALA A 62 -4.79 -1.02 -16.59
C ALA A 62 -5.31 -0.97 -18.03
N THR A 63 -5.69 -2.11 -18.57
CA THR A 63 -6.32 -2.22 -19.89
C THR A 63 -7.81 -2.47 -19.72
N ILE A 64 -8.64 -1.62 -20.31
CA ILE A 64 -10.10 -1.69 -20.27
C ILE A 64 -10.59 -1.68 -21.72
N GLY A 65 -11.14 -2.81 -22.17
CA GLY A 65 -11.40 -3.04 -23.59
C GLY A 65 -10.11 -2.89 -24.42
N ASN A 66 -10.09 -1.90 -25.32
CA ASN A 66 -8.92 -1.63 -26.18
C ASN A 66 -8.05 -0.46 -25.67
N ASN A 67 -8.42 0.16 -24.54
CA ASN A 67 -7.73 1.32 -24.01
C ASN A 67 -6.77 0.92 -22.89
N ARG A 68 -5.55 1.46 -22.94
CA ARG A 68 -4.53 1.24 -21.91
C ARG A 68 -4.28 2.51 -21.13
N HIS A 69 -4.32 2.40 -19.81
CA HIS A 69 -4.17 3.50 -18.89
C HIS A 69 -2.99 3.23 -17.96
N ARG A 70 -2.10 4.21 -17.79
CA ARG A 70 -1.04 4.12 -16.78
C ARG A 70 -1.62 4.51 -15.44
N CYS A 71 -1.56 3.61 -14.49
CA CYS A 71 -2.08 3.78 -13.15
C CYS A 71 -0.96 3.64 -12.12
N TYR A 72 -1.16 4.23 -10.95
CA TYR A 72 -0.38 3.88 -9.78
C TYR A 72 -1.27 3.81 -8.53
N VAL A 73 -0.89 2.92 -7.62
CA VAL A 73 -1.47 2.80 -6.27
C VAL A 73 -0.37 2.90 -5.24
N THR A 74 -0.69 3.34 -4.03
CA THR A 74 0.20 3.27 -2.88
C THR A 74 -0.34 2.27 -1.88
N LYS A 75 0.50 1.33 -1.46
CA LYS A 75 0.15 0.39 -0.39
C LYS A 75 0.87 0.82 0.88
N ALA A 76 0.10 1.24 1.87
CA ALA A 76 0.65 1.48 3.20
C ALA A 76 0.91 0.11 3.85
N ALA A 77 2.14 -0.09 4.32
CA ALA A 77 2.47 -1.25 5.12
C ALA A 77 1.66 -1.23 6.43
N GLU A 78 1.35 -2.41 6.96
CA GLU A 78 0.68 -2.53 8.26
C GLU A 78 1.44 -1.72 9.32
N PRO A 79 0.73 -0.98 10.19
CA PRO A 79 1.38 -0.25 11.27
C PRO A 79 2.06 -1.26 12.21
N LYS A 80 3.39 -1.20 12.27
CA LYS A 80 4.20 -2.04 13.16
C LYS A 80 4.90 -1.19 14.21
N LEU A 81 4.73 -1.53 15.48
CA LEU A 81 5.53 -0.98 16.56
C LEU A 81 6.95 -1.55 16.46
N TYR A 82 7.93 -0.65 16.46
CA TYR A 82 9.35 -1.00 16.30
C TYR A 82 9.65 -1.87 15.07
N GLY A 83 8.84 -1.77 14.01
CA GLY A 83 9.01 -2.54 12.77
C GLY A 83 8.69 -4.04 12.85
N LEU A 84 8.29 -4.54 14.04
CA LEU A 84 8.16 -5.97 14.30
C LEU A 84 6.77 -6.36 14.81
N ILE A 85 6.15 -5.56 15.67
CA ILE A 85 4.89 -5.93 16.34
C ILE A 85 3.72 -5.30 15.57
N PRO A 86 2.88 -6.07 14.87
CA PRO A 86 1.70 -5.52 14.21
C PRO A 86 0.75 -4.93 15.26
N LEU A 87 0.39 -3.66 15.11
CA LEU A 87 -0.44 -2.92 16.06
C LEU A 87 -1.95 -3.16 15.88
N GLY A 88 -2.32 -4.11 15.01
CA GLY A 88 -3.69 -4.25 14.56
C GLY A 88 -4.04 -3.15 13.56
N GLY A 89 -3.84 -3.44 12.28
CA GLY A 89 -4.21 -2.60 11.15
C GLY A 89 -3.95 -3.37 9.86
N SER A 90 -4.92 -3.37 8.94
CA SER A 90 -4.74 -4.04 7.64
C SER A 90 -3.88 -3.18 6.71
N SER A 91 -3.17 -3.81 5.78
CA SER A 91 -2.47 -3.08 4.71
C SER A 91 -3.51 -2.34 3.87
N THR A 92 -3.48 -1.02 3.86
CA THR A 92 -4.43 -0.22 3.08
C THR A 92 -3.83 0.12 1.71
N VAL A 93 -4.53 -0.23 0.64
CA VAL A 93 -4.22 0.21 -0.72
C VAL A 93 -5.02 1.47 -1.00
N SER A 94 -4.35 2.52 -1.46
CA SER A 94 -5.00 3.76 -1.88
C SER A 94 -5.77 3.57 -3.18
N ASP A 95 -6.75 4.45 -3.42
CA ASP A 95 -7.44 4.53 -4.71
C ASP A 95 -6.42 4.67 -5.87
N ALA A 96 -6.70 4.02 -7.00
CA ALA A 96 -5.80 4.09 -8.15
C ALA A 96 -5.89 5.46 -8.83
N ILE A 97 -4.73 6.07 -9.09
CA ILE A 97 -4.64 7.28 -9.91
C ILE A 97 -4.21 6.85 -11.30
N CYS A 98 -5.12 7.01 -12.27
CA CYS A 98 -4.94 6.54 -13.64
C CYS A 98 -4.96 7.69 -14.66
N ALA A 99 -3.99 7.69 -15.59
CA ALA A 99 -3.94 8.65 -16.67
C ALA A 99 -5.12 8.48 -17.64
N GLY A 100 -5.87 9.56 -17.86
CA GLY A 100 -7.07 9.55 -18.71
C GLY A 100 -8.30 8.92 -18.05
N ALA A 101 -8.21 8.49 -16.79
CA ALA A 101 -9.41 8.34 -15.99
C ALA A 101 -9.99 9.74 -15.77
N ASN A 102 -11.27 9.93 -16.09
CA ASN A 102 -11.98 11.02 -15.43
C ASN A 102 -11.97 10.64 -13.95
N PRO A 103 -11.41 11.46 -13.05
CA PRO A 103 -11.62 11.24 -11.63
C PRO A 103 -13.12 11.34 -11.46
N THR A 104 -13.79 10.19 -11.36
CA THR A 104 -15.15 10.15 -10.85
C THR A 104 -15.03 10.87 -9.51
N PRO A 105 -15.73 12.00 -9.27
CA PRO A 105 -15.81 12.56 -7.94
C PRO A 105 -16.18 11.38 -7.06
N ALA A 106 -15.37 11.12 -6.03
CA ALA A 106 -15.55 10.01 -5.09
C ALA A 106 -17.03 9.71 -4.98
N SER A 107 -17.42 8.50 -5.39
CA SER A 107 -18.79 8.00 -5.50
C SER A 107 -19.80 8.83 -4.70
N LYS A 108 -20.94 9.17 -5.31
CA LYS A 108 -22.10 9.84 -4.68
C LYS A 108 -22.57 9.23 -3.35
N THR A 109 -21.95 8.16 -2.87
CA THR A 109 -22.02 7.69 -1.49
C THR A 109 -21.12 8.54 -0.59
N CYS A 110 -21.70 9.59 -0.03
CA CYS A 110 -21.13 10.31 1.10
C CYS A 110 -20.65 9.37 2.19
N ASP A 111 -19.34 9.30 2.40
CA ASP A 111 -18.77 8.56 3.51
C ASP A 111 -19.21 9.18 4.85
N ALA A 112 -19.16 8.39 5.93
CA ALA A 112 -19.68 8.78 7.23
C ALA A 112 -18.99 10.03 7.82
N LEU A 113 -17.72 10.28 7.47
CA LEU A 113 -16.98 11.46 7.90
C LEU A 113 -17.43 12.69 7.12
N SER A 114 -17.61 12.57 5.80
CA SER A 114 -18.12 13.67 4.97
C SER A 114 -19.53 14.11 5.35
N LYS A 115 -20.42 13.17 5.74
CA LYS A 115 -21.75 13.47 6.30
C LYS A 115 -21.70 14.22 7.62
N LYS A 116 -20.78 13.83 8.51
CA LYS A 116 -20.61 14.53 9.80
C LYS A 116 -20.05 15.95 9.63
N ALA A 117 -19.34 16.20 8.54
CA ALA A 117 -18.75 17.50 8.23
C ALA A 117 -19.68 18.43 7.43
N GLY A 118 -20.89 18.00 7.04
CA GLY A 118 -21.85 18.81 6.28
C GLY A 118 -21.37 19.21 4.88
N ARG A 119 -20.37 18.50 4.35
CA ARG A 119 -19.82 18.70 2.98
C ARG A 119 -20.61 17.91 1.95
N CYS A 120 -21.37 16.96 2.46
CA CYS A 120 -22.67 16.49 2.04
C CYS A 120 -23.38 15.98 3.32
#